data_AF-A0A6B2G485-F1
#
_entry.id   AF-A0A6B2G485-F1
#
_cell.length_a   1.000
_cell.length_b   1.000
_cell.length_c   1.000
_cell.angle_alpha   90.00
_cell.angle_beta   90.00
_cell.angle_gamma   90.00
#
_symmetry.space_group_name_H-M   'P 1'
#
loop_
_entity.id
_entity.type
_entity.pdbx_description
1 polymer ?
#
loop_
_entity_poly.entity_id
_entity_poly.type
_entity_poly.pdbx_seq_one_letter_code
_entity_poly.pdbx_strand_id
1 'polypeptide(L)'
;CRIATHYKSALKEAFEVNPNAKEIIILEDDLIVSPDFMAYVAQLIDVLHLDKTIFCISAWNDQGYTHSTGHRSMLYRVQTMPGLGWVLKRDLFEKELLPKWPPKFVYFDWDMWIRQKHILKNRECVIPDLSRSLHIGNKGVNVHPGFQRAYFSKKS
;
A
#
# COMPACT_ATOMS: atom_id res chain seq x y z
N CYS A 1 8.61 10.13 13.89
CA CYS A 1 7.14 9.98 13.85
C CYS A 1 6.71 8.66 14.55
N ARG A 2 5.64 8.66 15.36
CA ARG A 2 5.13 7.47 16.08
C ARG A 2 4.65 6.37 15.13
N ILE A 3 3.89 6.74 14.10
CA ILE A 3 3.35 5.80 13.09
C ILE A 3 4.47 5.13 12.31
N ALA A 4 5.44 5.91 11.80
CA ALA A 4 6.58 5.34 11.07
C ALA A 4 7.41 4.35 11.91
N THR A 5 7.52 4.59 13.22
CA THR A 5 8.22 3.67 14.14
C THR A 5 7.41 2.40 14.35
N HIS A 6 6.07 2.52 14.48
CA HIS A 6 5.17 1.38 14.62
C HIS A 6 5.21 0.49 13.37
N TYR A 7 5.09 1.08 12.17
CA TYR A 7 5.22 0.39 10.90
C TYR A 7 6.53 -0.40 10.82
N LYS A 8 7.68 0.22 11.10
CA LYS A 8 8.97 -0.48 11.12
C LYS A 8 8.97 -1.71 12.03
N SER A 9 8.42 -1.57 13.24
CA SER A 9 8.37 -2.64 14.23
C SER A 9 7.47 -3.79 13.76
N ALA A 10 6.26 -3.48 13.31
CA ALA A 10 5.28 -4.46 12.87
C ALA A 10 5.76 -5.24 11.65
N LEU A 11 6.36 -4.57 10.66
CA LEU A 11 6.90 -5.22 9.46
C LEU A 11 8.07 -6.16 9.80
N LYS A 12 8.94 -5.73 10.72
CA LYS A 12 10.05 -6.56 11.19
C LYS A 12 9.53 -7.81 11.90
N GLU A 13 8.62 -7.65 12.85
CA GLU A 13 8.01 -8.74 13.59
C GLU A 13 7.28 -9.72 12.66
N ALA A 14 6.53 -9.22 11.67
CA ALA A 14 5.81 -10.06 10.72
C ALA A 14 6.74 -11.03 9.95
N PHE A 15 7.91 -10.55 9.49
CA PHE A 15 8.90 -11.40 8.83
C PHE A 15 9.70 -12.28 9.79
N GLU A 16 9.91 -11.85 11.04
CA GLU A 16 10.56 -12.66 12.08
C GLU A 16 9.70 -13.85 12.49
N VAL A 17 8.39 -13.65 12.68
CA VAL A 17 7.42 -14.70 13.02
C VAL A 17 7.17 -15.64 11.84
N ASN A 18 7.33 -15.15 10.59
CA ASN A 18 7.12 -15.93 9.38
C ASN A 18 8.39 -16.00 8.53
N PRO A 19 9.42 -16.77 8.94
CA PRO A 19 10.74 -16.76 8.32
C PRO A 19 10.78 -17.31 6.89
N ASN A 20 9.72 -17.97 6.42
CA ASN A 20 9.62 -18.48 5.05
C ASN A 20 8.77 -17.57 4.14
N ALA A 21 8.14 -16.53 4.69
CA ALA A 21 7.34 -15.60 3.90
C ALA A 21 8.25 -14.77 2.98
N LYS A 22 7.92 -14.75 1.68
CA LYS A 22 8.60 -13.93 0.67
C LYS A 22 7.99 -12.53 0.56
N GLU A 23 6.77 -12.37 1.04
CA GLU A 23 6.00 -11.14 1.04
C GLU A 23 5.04 -11.11 2.24
N ILE A 24 4.52 -9.92 2.52
CA ILE A 24 3.42 -9.71 3.46
C ILE A 24 2.38 -8.77 2.86
N ILE A 25 1.13 -8.94 3.28
CA ILE A 25 0.03 -8.04 2.96
C ILE A 25 -0.16 -7.11 4.16
N ILE A 26 -0.25 -5.81 3.89
CA ILE A 26 -0.36 -4.77 4.91
C ILE A 26 -1.73 -4.11 4.78
N LEU A 27 -2.52 -4.22 5.85
CA LEU A 27 -3.86 -3.63 5.99
C LEU A 27 -3.87 -2.70 7.21
N GLU A 28 -4.41 -1.49 7.04
CA GLU A 28 -4.70 -0.58 8.16
C GLU A 28 -6.05 -0.95 8.80
N ASP A 29 -6.28 -0.54 10.04
CA ASP A 29 -7.44 -0.92 10.86
C ASP A 29 -8.75 -0.25 10.41
N ASP A 30 -8.67 0.79 9.57
CA ASP A 30 -9.79 1.54 9.01
C ASP A 30 -10.07 1.21 7.54
N LEU A 31 -9.64 0.03 7.09
CA LEU A 31 -9.93 -0.50 5.75
C LEU A 31 -10.97 -1.63 5.80
N ILE A 32 -11.94 -1.56 4.90
CA ILE A 32 -12.77 -2.70 4.51
C ILE A 32 -12.24 -3.23 3.18
N VAL A 33 -11.91 -4.52 3.11
CA VAL A 33 -11.45 -5.17 1.87
C VAL A 33 -12.62 -5.82 1.13
N SER A 34 -12.50 -5.92 -0.19
CA SER A 34 -13.49 -6.60 -1.03
C SER A 34 -13.48 -8.12 -0.80
N PRO A 35 -14.59 -8.83 -1.11
CA PRO A 35 -14.63 -10.30 -1.01
C PRO A 35 -13.60 -11.02 -1.89
N ASP A 36 -13.17 -10.40 -3.00
CA ASP A 36 -12.19 -10.95 -3.94
C ASP A 36 -10.75 -10.49 -3.67
N PHE A 37 -10.48 -9.75 -2.59
CA PHE A 37 -9.16 -9.16 -2.31
C PHE A 37 -8.03 -10.19 -2.34
N MET A 38 -8.19 -11.34 -1.68
CA MET A 38 -7.14 -12.37 -1.67
C MET A 38 -6.96 -13.03 -3.04
N ALA A 39 -8.04 -13.20 -3.80
CA ALA A 39 -7.96 -13.73 -5.16
C ALA A 39 -7.26 -12.74 -6.12
N TYR A 40 -7.50 -11.43 -5.95
CA TYR A 40 -6.80 -10.36 -6.65
C TYR A 40 -5.29 -10.40 -6.37
N VAL A 41 -4.89 -10.47 -5.09
CA VAL A 41 -3.47 -10.55 -4.71
C VAL A 41 -2.82 -11.83 -5.23
N ALA A 42 -3.48 -12.98 -5.10
CA ALA A 42 -2.94 -14.27 -5.52
C ALA A 42 -2.63 -14.31 -7.02
N GLN A 43 -3.46 -13.69 -7.86
CA GLN A 43 -3.22 -13.62 -9.31
C GLN A 43 -2.03 -12.73 -9.69
N LEU A 44 -1.64 -11.79 -8.83
CA LEU A 44 -0.60 -10.81 -9.11
C LEU A 44 0.74 -11.12 -8.44
N ILE A 45 0.79 -12.13 -7.58
CA ILE A 45 2.00 -12.39 -6.81
C ILE A 45 3.18 -12.77 -7.71
N ASP A 46 2.92 -13.57 -8.74
CA ASP A 46 3.95 -13.94 -9.72
C ASP A 46 4.43 -12.72 -10.50
N VAL A 47 3.53 -11.81 -10.86
CA VAL A 47 3.89 -10.55 -11.54
C VAL A 47 4.84 -9.71 -10.67
N LEU A 48 4.58 -9.63 -9.36
CA LEU A 48 5.42 -8.90 -8.41
C LEU A 48 6.85 -9.50 -8.30
N HIS A 49 6.99 -10.82 -8.43
CA HIS A 49 8.28 -11.51 -8.33
C HIS A 49 9.05 -11.59 -9.65
N LEU A 50 8.34 -11.76 -10.77
CA LEU A 50 8.93 -11.88 -12.11
C LEU A 50 9.39 -10.52 -12.65
N ASP A 51 8.63 -9.45 -12.38
CA ASP A 51 8.97 -8.11 -12.85
C ASP A 51 9.64 -7.26 -11.76
N LYS A 52 10.96 -7.06 -11.92
CA LYS A 52 11.79 -6.25 -11.01
C LYS A 52 11.45 -4.76 -11.02
N THR A 53 10.71 -4.28 -12.01
CA THR A 53 10.25 -2.89 -12.10
C THR A 53 9.01 -2.62 -11.25
N ILE A 54 8.38 -3.67 -10.70
CA ILE A 54 7.23 -3.53 -9.80
C ILE A 54 7.70 -3.44 -8.34
N PHE A 55 7.30 -2.33 -7.71
CA PHE A 55 7.54 -2.02 -6.31
C PHE A 55 6.54 -2.73 -5.40
N CYS A 56 5.24 -2.63 -5.71
CA CYS A 56 4.16 -3.17 -4.89
C CYS A 56 2.92 -3.53 -5.72
N ILE A 57 2.02 -4.29 -5.10
CA ILE A 57 0.63 -4.41 -5.53
C ILE A 57 -0.19 -3.64 -4.50
N SER A 58 -1.09 -2.76 -4.92
CA SER A 58 -2.04 -2.10 -4.04
C SER A 58 -3.46 -2.40 -4.49
N ALA A 59 -4.38 -2.47 -3.53
CA ALA A 59 -5.81 -2.60 -3.75
C ALA A 59 -6.51 -1.26 -3.97
N TRP A 60 -5.77 -0.15 -3.91
CA TRP A 60 -6.34 1.20 -3.93
C TRP A 60 -6.04 1.93 -5.24
N ASN A 61 -7.07 2.49 -5.85
CA ASN A 61 -6.96 3.43 -6.96
C ASN A 61 -7.23 4.86 -6.49
N ASP A 62 -6.19 5.70 -6.47
CA ASP A 62 -6.27 7.11 -6.10
C ASP A 62 -7.23 7.92 -6.98
N GLN A 63 -7.48 7.48 -8.21
CA GLN A 63 -8.45 8.09 -9.14
C GLN A 63 -9.72 7.24 -9.32
N GLY A 64 -9.88 6.19 -8.51
CA GLY A 64 -10.99 5.25 -8.61
C GLY A 64 -12.26 5.73 -7.94
N TYR A 65 -13.00 6.60 -8.62
CA TYR A 65 -14.29 7.11 -8.17
C TYR A 65 -15.44 6.42 -8.90
N THR A 66 -16.62 6.39 -8.28
CA THR A 66 -17.82 5.72 -8.83
C THR A 66 -18.24 6.15 -10.24
N HIS A 67 -17.78 7.30 -10.72
CA HIS A 67 -18.08 7.83 -12.05
C HIS A 67 -16.94 7.64 -13.07
N SER A 68 -15.74 7.23 -12.63
CA SER A 68 -14.53 7.15 -13.45
C SER A 68 -14.00 5.73 -13.65
N THR A 69 -14.59 4.74 -12.98
CA THR A 69 -14.18 3.34 -13.00
C THR A 69 -15.37 2.41 -13.24
N GLY A 70 -15.09 1.16 -13.59
CA GLY A 70 -16.13 0.14 -13.79
C GLY A 70 -15.64 -1.22 -14.25
N HIS A 71 -14.36 -1.36 -14.60
CA HIS A 71 -13.81 -2.59 -15.15
C HIS A 71 -13.19 -3.45 -14.05
N ARG A 72 -13.87 -4.53 -13.64
CA ARG A 72 -13.41 -5.41 -12.55
C ARG A 72 -12.09 -6.13 -12.84
N SER A 73 -11.77 -6.38 -14.10
CA SER A 73 -10.58 -7.13 -14.53
C SER A 73 -9.43 -6.24 -15.03
N MET A 74 -9.62 -4.92 -15.06
CA MET A 74 -8.59 -4.00 -15.57
C MET A 74 -7.61 -3.60 -14.48
N LEU A 75 -6.33 -3.53 -14.86
CA LEU A 75 -5.21 -3.17 -13.99
C LEU A 75 -4.39 -2.05 -14.62
N TYR A 76 -3.75 -1.25 -13.79
CA TYR A 76 -2.83 -0.19 -14.19
C TYR A 76 -1.50 -0.32 -13.48
N ARG A 77 -0.46 0.26 -14.09
CA ARG A 77 0.82 0.54 -13.44
C ARG A 77 0.91 2.03 -13.15
N VAL A 78 1.25 2.38 -11.92
CA VAL A 78 1.33 3.78 -11.48
C VAL A 78 2.68 4.08 -10.84
N GLN A 79 3.21 5.27 -11.11
CA GLN A 79 4.50 5.76 -10.60
C GLN A 79 4.39 6.34 -9.18
N THR A 80 3.70 5.62 -8.29
CA THR A 80 3.57 5.97 -6.88
C THR A 80 3.38 4.71 -6.05
N MET A 81 3.40 4.85 -4.73
CA MET A 81 3.04 3.79 -3.78
C MET A 81 1.73 4.19 -3.09
N PRO A 82 0.56 3.72 -3.56
CA PRO A 82 -0.74 4.15 -3.04
C PRO A 82 -0.97 3.75 -1.58
N GLY A 83 -0.50 2.56 -1.18
CA GLY A 83 -0.75 2.01 0.14
C GLY A 83 -2.15 1.40 0.23
N LEU A 84 -2.85 1.64 1.35
CA LEU A 84 -4.28 1.31 1.58
C LEU A 84 -4.64 -0.13 1.14
N GLY A 85 -3.95 -1.10 1.71
CA GLY A 85 -4.05 -2.51 1.34
C GLY A 85 -3.06 -2.88 0.25
N TRP A 86 -1.83 -3.22 0.64
CA TRP A 86 -0.73 -3.42 -0.30
C TRP A 86 0.21 -4.55 0.08
N VAL A 87 0.92 -5.08 -0.92
CA VAL A 87 1.85 -6.21 -0.81
C VAL A 87 3.28 -5.72 -0.81
N LEU A 88 4.06 -6.14 0.19
CA LEU A 88 5.46 -5.80 0.37
C LEU A 88 6.35 -7.04 0.24
N LYS A 89 7.31 -7.02 -0.69
CA LYS A 89 8.36 -8.04 -0.80
C LYS A 89 9.33 -7.96 0.39
N ARG A 90 9.70 -9.12 0.93
CA ARG A 90 10.70 -9.24 1.99
C ARG A 90 12.04 -8.65 1.61
N ASP A 91 12.55 -9.04 0.43
CA ASP A 91 13.83 -8.56 -0.08
C ASP A 91 13.88 -7.04 -0.20
N LEU A 92 12.78 -6.42 -0.65
CA LEU A 92 12.65 -4.97 -0.71
C LEU A 92 12.71 -4.35 0.68
N PHE A 93 11.98 -4.92 1.63
CA PHE A 93 11.97 -4.43 3.01
C PHE A 93 13.35 -4.57 3.68
N GLU A 94 13.90 -5.77 3.75
CA GLU A 94 15.12 -6.06 4.52
C GLU A 94 16.37 -5.43 3.87
N LYS A 95 16.49 -5.48 2.54
CA LYS A 95 17.72 -5.04 1.85
C LYS A 95 17.70 -3.56 1.48
N GLU A 96 16.52 -2.95 1.27
CA GLU A 96 16.44 -1.56 0.80
C GLU A 96 15.79 -0.59 1.78
N LEU A 97 14.63 -0.94 2.36
CA LEU A 97 13.85 -0.01 3.18
C LEU A 97 14.37 0.04 4.63
N LEU A 98 14.58 -1.11 5.26
CA LEU A 98 14.94 -1.23 6.66
C LEU A 98 16.25 -0.50 7.03
N PRO A 99 17.34 -0.59 6.23
CA PRO A 99 18.59 0.12 6.53
C PRO A 99 18.47 1.64 6.42
N LYS A 100 17.50 2.13 5.64
CA LYS A 100 17.28 3.56 5.35
C LYS A 100 16.07 4.14 6.07
N TRP A 101 15.38 3.34 6.87
CA TRP A 101 14.11 3.72 7.47
C TRP A 101 14.28 5.00 8.31
N PRO A 102 13.38 5.99 8.20
CA PRO A 102 13.52 7.27 8.87
C PRO A 102 13.75 7.12 10.38
N PRO A 103 14.72 7.84 10.97
CA PRO A 103 14.96 7.81 12.40
C PRO A 103 13.73 8.30 13.19
N LYS A 104 13.58 7.81 14.43
CA LYS A 104 12.43 8.14 15.30
C LYS A 104 12.20 9.66 15.48
N PHE A 105 13.29 10.42 15.53
CA PHE A 105 13.30 11.88 15.74
C PHE A 105 12.93 12.70 14.50
N VAL A 106 12.83 12.08 13.32
CA VAL A 106 12.41 12.79 12.11
C VAL A 106 10.89 12.69 11.95
N TYR A 107 10.24 13.82 11.66
CA TYR A 107 8.81 13.91 11.42
C TYR A 107 8.52 13.70 9.93
N PHE A 108 8.60 12.45 9.48
CA PHE A 108 8.16 12.04 8.15
C PHE A 108 6.99 11.06 8.25
N ASP A 109 6.02 11.24 7.37
CA ASP A 109 5.05 10.21 7.03
C ASP A 109 5.77 9.11 6.24
N TRP A 110 5.58 7.86 6.68
CA TRP A 110 6.34 6.72 6.18
C TRP A 110 6.04 6.44 4.70
N ASP A 111 4.80 6.66 4.29
CA ASP A 111 4.29 6.50 2.92
C ASP A 111 4.85 7.59 2.01
N MET A 112 4.87 8.85 2.46
CA MET A 112 5.50 9.95 1.74
C MET A 112 7.00 9.72 1.56
N TRP A 113 7.68 9.19 2.58
CA TRP A 113 9.09 8.81 2.48
C TRP A 113 9.31 7.72 1.43
N ILE A 114 8.47 6.67 1.41
CA ILE A 114 8.56 5.60 0.40
C ILE A 114 8.34 6.13 -1.02
N ARG A 115 7.44 7.09 -1.20
CA ARG A 115 7.14 7.72 -2.50
C ARG A 115 8.29 8.59 -3.05
N GLN A 116 9.33 8.87 -2.27
CA GLN A 116 10.47 9.65 -2.75
C GLN A 116 11.22 8.92 -3.88
N LYS A 117 11.62 9.67 -4.91
CA LYS A 117 12.26 9.11 -6.12
C LYS A 117 13.45 8.19 -5.84
N HIS A 118 14.26 8.50 -4.83
CA HIS A 118 15.44 7.71 -4.48
C HIS A 118 15.12 6.42 -3.70
N ILE A 119 13.91 6.31 -3.15
CA ILE A 119 13.39 5.09 -2.51
C ILE A 119 12.64 4.23 -3.54
N LEU A 120 11.68 4.84 -4.25
CA LEU A 120 10.88 4.16 -5.27
C LEU A 120 11.73 3.71 -6.47
N LYS A 121 12.78 4.47 -6.84
CA LYS A 121 13.73 4.17 -7.93
C LYS A 121 13.06 3.91 -9.29
N ASN A 122 12.10 4.76 -9.66
CA ASN A 122 11.30 4.63 -10.88
C ASN A 122 10.53 3.31 -11.02
N ARG A 123 10.38 2.54 -9.94
CA ARG A 123 9.51 1.37 -9.90
C ARG A 123 8.06 1.82 -9.76
N GLU A 124 7.15 0.95 -10.16
CA GLU A 124 5.71 1.23 -10.21
C GLU A 124 4.95 0.26 -9.31
N CYS A 125 3.75 0.63 -8.91
CA CYS A 125 2.83 -0.31 -8.29
C CYS A 125 1.71 -0.70 -9.25
N VAL A 126 1.24 -1.95 -9.12
CA VAL A 126 0.05 -2.43 -9.80
C VAL A 126 -1.17 -2.08 -8.97
N ILE A 127 -2.17 -1.48 -9.59
CA ILE A 127 -3.47 -1.15 -8.99
C ILE A 127 -4.62 -1.66 -9.87
N PRO A 128 -5.79 -1.95 -9.29
CA PRO A 128 -6.98 -2.26 -10.08
C PRO A 128 -7.67 -0.98 -10.56
N ASP A 129 -8.52 -1.09 -11.58
CA ASP A 129 -9.44 0.00 -11.95
C ASP A 129 -10.45 0.26 -10.82
N LEU A 130 -11.20 -0.77 -10.42
CA LEU A 130 -12.07 -0.73 -9.23
C LEU A 130 -11.29 -1.10 -7.97
N SER A 131 -11.34 -0.27 -6.93
CA SER A 131 -10.56 -0.54 -5.71
C SER A 131 -11.07 -1.80 -5.00
N ARG A 132 -10.14 -2.53 -4.37
CA ARG A 132 -10.41 -3.72 -3.56
C ARG A 132 -10.26 -3.44 -2.05
N SER A 133 -10.06 -2.18 -1.70
CA SER A 133 -10.10 -1.65 -0.34
C SER A 133 -10.91 -0.36 -0.32
N LEU A 134 -11.60 -0.12 0.81
CA LEU A 134 -12.34 1.10 1.08
C LEU A 134 -11.90 1.66 2.43
N HIS A 135 -11.41 2.90 2.42
CA HIS A 135 -11.06 3.63 3.63
C HIS A 135 -12.30 4.21 4.29
N ILE A 136 -12.60 3.77 5.51
CA ILE A 136 -13.78 4.20 6.28
C ILE A 136 -13.44 5.14 7.44
N GLY A 137 -12.15 5.40 7.69
CA GLY A 137 -11.68 6.26 8.77
C GLY A 137 -12.20 7.69 8.66
N ASN A 138 -13.10 8.10 9.56
CA ASN A 138 -13.66 9.46 9.60
C ASN A 138 -13.00 10.37 10.64
N LYS A 139 -12.14 9.80 11.49
CA LYS A 139 -11.27 10.47 12.47
C LYS A 139 -9.93 9.75 12.49
N GLY A 140 -8.86 10.43 12.12
CA GLY A 140 -7.51 9.89 12.13
C GLY A 140 -6.47 10.99 12.36
N VAL A 141 -5.19 10.66 12.22
CA VAL A 141 -4.10 11.64 12.42
C VAL A 141 -4.15 12.77 11.39
N ASN A 142 -4.49 12.43 10.15
CA ASN A 142 -4.57 13.40 9.04
C ASN A 142 -5.97 13.48 8.39
N VAL A 143 -6.96 12.73 8.90
CA VAL A 143 -8.30 12.66 8.31
C VAL A 143 -9.35 13.21 9.28
N HIS A 144 -10.17 14.13 8.78
CA HIS A 144 -11.36 14.64 9.46
C HIS A 144 -12.62 14.41 8.60
N PRO A 145 -13.84 14.50 9.16
CA PRO A 145 -15.06 14.11 8.44
C PRO A 145 -15.31 14.85 7.13
N GLY A 146 -14.89 16.12 7.03
CA GLY A 146 -14.97 16.91 5.81
C GLY A 146 -14.08 16.35 4.70
N PHE A 147 -12.84 16.00 5.03
CA PHE A 147 -11.90 15.37 4.10
C PHE A 147 -12.38 13.99 3.65
N GLN A 148 -12.87 13.17 4.59
CA GLN A 148 -13.43 11.85 4.30
C GLN A 148 -14.62 11.96 3.31
N ARG A 149 -15.52 12.91 3.53
CA ARG A 149 -16.66 13.15 2.64
C ARG A 149 -16.21 13.63 1.26
N ALA A 150 -15.25 14.53 1.19
CA ALA A 150 -14.80 15.10 -0.07
C ALA A 150 -14.05 14.09 -0.95
N TYR A 151 -13.16 13.27 -0.37
CA TYR A 151 -12.19 12.50 -1.15
C TYR A 151 -12.36 10.98 -1.11
N PHE A 152 -13.02 10.43 -0.08
CA PHE A 152 -13.14 8.97 0.09
C PHE A 152 -14.57 8.45 -0.05
N SER A 153 -15.60 9.26 0.23
CA SER A 153 -16.99 8.77 0.23
C SER A 153 -17.55 8.32 -1.13
N LYS A 154 -16.95 8.79 -2.23
CA LYS A 154 -17.36 8.47 -3.60
C LYS A 154 -16.41 7.49 -4.30
N LYS A 155 -15.60 6.76 -3.51
CA LYS A 155 -14.68 5.75 -4.02
C LYS A 155 -15.44 4.49 -4.40
N SER A 156 -15.01 3.86 -5.49
CA SER A 156 -15.62 2.69 -6.12
C SER A 156 -14.99 1.39 -5.66
#